data_AF-A0A7W6FYK4-F1
#
_entry.id   AF-A0A7W6FYK4-F1
#
_cell.length_a   1.000
_cell.length_b   1.000
_cell.length_c   1.000
_cell.angle_alpha   90.00
_cell.angle_beta   90.00
_cell.angle_gamma   90.00
#
_symmetry.space_group_name_H-M   'P 1'
#
loop_
_entity.id
_entity.type
_entity.pdbx_description
1 polymer ?
#
loop_
_entity_poly.entity_id
_entity_poly.type
_entity_poly.pdbx_seq_one_letter_code
_entity_poly.pdbx_strand_id
1 'polypeptide(L)'
;MMTTTADQAWEDYQAAIDEARRVALEWRFAQSPQMRTQGMYFISMMQAFGFNTYMAPRTAYPTFFSHLMFTPVEYNWGAPSPDFRYHWTKIDGARDYRIWGKRGNTPWLHIQAQKGWWGDADQINIGSWDVDQFALEDDGTFEIIASPDQQPGNWMKLDRNAPNTCLLVRDIWDQWEGAEGATIHIEPLEILPEDSLLLSEDDINRRLMGIAYQTRFSLDTWMRMIEEVDDAVGRNRFWLPHEDVSKIGGNPLAAYVKMLYDLKPDDALIIEAEIPDVKHWSLQLADYFYQTTDYRFHQSSINNKQAVVDTDGKVRIVLSIKDPGVPNWVDTSGFPEGYAQWRWYLSDRFPVPETKLVPLASLRDHLPPETPIVTPEERKAALLARRNEVGRRFRV
;
A
#
# COMPACT_ATOMS: atom_id res chain seq x y z
N MET A 1 -24.58 -18.39 -24.56
CA MET A 1 -24.60 -17.11 -23.82
C MET A 1 -24.71 -16.03 -24.87
N MET A 2 -25.67 -15.11 -24.77
CA MET A 2 -25.73 -13.95 -25.69
C MET A 2 -24.51 -13.09 -25.38
N THR A 3 -23.64 -12.87 -26.36
CA THR A 3 -22.54 -11.90 -26.27
C THR A 3 -23.14 -10.52 -26.07
N THR A 4 -22.98 -9.96 -24.88
CA THR A 4 -23.26 -8.55 -24.59
C THR A 4 -22.41 -7.70 -25.54
N THR A 5 -22.99 -6.70 -26.20
CA THR A 5 -22.19 -5.79 -27.05
C THR A 5 -21.29 -4.92 -26.17
N ALA A 6 -20.19 -4.40 -26.74
CA ALA A 6 -19.31 -3.47 -26.03
C ALA A 6 -20.08 -2.23 -25.50
N ASP A 7 -21.08 -1.76 -26.24
CA ASP A 7 -21.96 -0.66 -25.83
C ASP A 7 -22.77 -1.01 -24.58
N GLN A 8 -23.38 -2.20 -24.52
CA GLN A 8 -24.13 -2.63 -23.34
C GLN A 8 -23.20 -2.83 -22.13
N ALA A 9 -22.00 -3.39 -22.33
CA ALA A 9 -21.02 -3.52 -21.25
C ALA A 9 -20.56 -2.16 -20.71
N TRP A 10 -20.49 -1.14 -21.57
CA TRP A 10 -20.20 0.23 -21.17
C TRP A 10 -21.32 0.85 -20.33
N GLU A 11 -22.58 0.63 -20.70
CA GLU A 11 -23.74 1.05 -19.89
C GLU A 11 -23.76 0.36 -18.52
N ASP A 12 -23.56 -0.96 -18.50
CA ASP A 12 -23.51 -1.75 -17.26
C ASP A 12 -22.37 -1.30 -16.35
N TYR A 13 -21.21 -0.96 -16.94
CA TYR A 13 -20.06 -0.43 -16.23
C TYR A 13 -20.40 0.91 -15.56
N GLN A 14 -20.99 1.85 -16.31
CA GLN A 14 -21.38 3.15 -15.76
C GLN A 14 -22.41 3.01 -14.63
N ALA A 15 -23.42 2.16 -14.81
CA ALA A 15 -24.42 1.90 -13.78
C ALA A 15 -23.79 1.32 -12.50
N ALA A 16 -22.85 0.39 -12.64
CA ALA A 16 -22.13 -0.20 -11.52
C ALA A 16 -21.26 0.81 -10.77
N ILE A 17 -20.58 1.71 -11.48
CA ILE A 17 -19.77 2.77 -10.88
C ILE A 17 -20.65 3.80 -10.16
N ASP A 18 -21.78 4.20 -10.75
CA ASP A 18 -22.71 5.13 -10.09
C ASP A 18 -23.31 4.52 -8.82
N GLU A 19 -23.62 3.24 -8.83
CA GLU A 19 -24.09 2.54 -7.63
C GLU A 19 -23.01 2.52 -6.54
N ALA A 20 -21.76 2.17 -6.87
CA ALA A 20 -20.66 2.23 -5.92
C ALA A 20 -20.48 3.64 -5.34
N ARG A 21 -20.64 4.67 -6.18
CA ARG A 21 -20.61 6.08 -5.73
C ARG A 21 -21.72 6.38 -4.73
N ARG A 22 -22.95 5.92 -4.99
CA ARG A 22 -24.06 6.10 -4.05
C ARG A 22 -23.78 5.43 -2.71
N VAL A 23 -23.36 4.16 -2.73
CA VAL A 23 -23.00 3.40 -1.53
C VAL A 23 -21.93 4.11 -0.71
N ALA A 24 -20.85 4.57 -1.35
CA ALA A 24 -19.78 5.32 -0.69
C ALA A 24 -20.30 6.59 0.01
N LEU A 25 -21.24 7.31 -0.60
CA LEU A 25 -21.81 8.55 -0.07
C LEU A 25 -22.93 8.35 0.95
N GLU A 26 -23.60 7.20 0.95
CA GLU A 26 -24.65 6.85 1.92
C GLU A 26 -24.04 6.21 3.19
N TRP A 27 -22.77 5.80 3.14
CA TRP A 27 -22.07 5.17 4.27
C TRP A 27 -21.98 6.06 5.52
N ARG A 28 -22.20 5.46 6.71
CA ARG A 28 -22.30 6.19 7.99
C ARG A 28 -21.05 6.98 8.38
N PHE A 29 -19.87 6.58 7.93
CA PHE A 29 -18.62 7.31 8.17
C PHE A 29 -18.38 8.43 7.16
N ALA A 30 -19.07 8.40 6.02
CA ALA A 30 -18.96 9.39 4.96
C ALA A 30 -20.05 10.48 5.05
N GLN A 31 -20.38 10.94 6.27
CA GLN A 31 -21.44 11.94 6.47
C GLN A 31 -20.92 13.37 6.61
N SER A 32 -19.66 13.55 7.01
CA SER A 32 -19.02 14.87 7.02
C SER A 32 -18.76 15.35 5.59
N PRO A 33 -18.83 16.67 5.29
CA PRO A 33 -18.52 17.21 3.97
C PRO A 33 -17.16 16.74 3.44
N GLN A 34 -16.16 16.66 4.32
CA GLN A 34 -14.80 16.21 4.01
C GLN A 34 -14.76 14.73 3.62
N MET A 35 -15.42 13.85 4.37
CA MET A 35 -15.39 12.43 4.06
C MET A 35 -16.25 12.11 2.83
N ARG A 36 -17.34 12.86 2.60
CA ARG A 36 -18.11 12.78 1.35
C ARG A 36 -17.26 13.09 0.12
N THR A 37 -16.41 14.11 0.19
CA THR A 37 -15.53 14.44 -0.94
C THR A 37 -14.42 13.41 -1.12
N GLN A 38 -13.90 12.81 -0.04
CA GLN A 38 -12.99 11.66 -0.16
C GLN A 38 -13.67 10.46 -0.84
N GLY A 39 -14.93 10.14 -0.49
CA GLY A 39 -15.67 9.08 -1.16
C GLY A 39 -15.83 9.31 -2.67
N MET A 40 -16.07 10.57 -3.10
CA MET A 40 -16.08 10.91 -4.53
C MET A 40 -14.70 10.72 -5.17
N TYR A 41 -13.64 11.17 -4.49
CA TYR A 41 -12.27 11.00 -4.95
C TYR A 41 -11.93 9.52 -5.14
N PHE A 42 -12.25 8.68 -4.14
CA PHE A 42 -12.06 7.24 -4.18
C PHE A 42 -12.67 6.62 -5.45
N ILE A 43 -13.94 6.94 -5.76
CA ILE A 43 -14.62 6.38 -6.93
C ILE A 43 -13.96 6.83 -8.24
N SER A 44 -13.56 8.09 -8.35
CA SER A 44 -12.84 8.58 -9.54
C SER A 44 -11.47 7.90 -9.69
N MET A 45 -10.71 7.79 -8.59
CA MET A 45 -9.42 7.12 -8.57
C MET A 45 -9.55 5.64 -8.95
N MET A 46 -10.55 4.92 -8.42
CA MET A 46 -10.74 3.49 -8.71
C MET A 46 -11.01 3.21 -10.19
N GLN A 47 -11.67 4.11 -10.92
CA GLN A 47 -11.83 3.98 -12.36
C GLN A 47 -10.50 4.11 -13.11
N ALA A 48 -9.70 5.13 -12.78
CA ALA A 48 -8.37 5.33 -13.37
C ALA A 48 -7.43 4.17 -13.03
N PHE A 49 -7.48 3.70 -11.79
CA PHE A 49 -6.72 2.56 -11.33
C PHE A 49 -7.15 1.25 -12.01
N GLY A 50 -8.45 1.03 -12.17
CA GLY A 50 -8.99 -0.13 -12.86
C GLY A 50 -8.61 -0.14 -14.34
N PHE A 51 -8.52 1.02 -14.99
CA PHE A 51 -7.96 1.10 -16.33
C PHE A 51 -6.53 0.54 -16.37
N ASN A 52 -5.68 0.95 -15.43
CA ASN A 52 -4.28 0.48 -15.36
C ASN A 52 -4.15 -1.03 -15.07
N THR A 53 -5.11 -1.64 -14.36
CA THR A 53 -5.00 -3.04 -13.90
C THR A 53 -5.83 -4.05 -14.70
N TYR A 54 -6.93 -3.63 -15.34
CA TYR A 54 -7.79 -4.48 -16.16
C TYR A 54 -7.75 -4.10 -17.64
N MET A 55 -7.84 -2.82 -17.98
CA MET A 55 -7.98 -2.40 -19.38
C MET A 55 -6.65 -2.38 -20.14
N ALA A 56 -5.66 -1.69 -19.60
CA ALA A 56 -4.37 -1.43 -20.25
C ALA A 56 -3.44 -2.66 -20.39
N PRO A 57 -3.33 -3.58 -19.42
CA PRO A 57 -2.29 -4.61 -19.46
C PRO A 57 -2.36 -5.55 -20.67
N ARG A 58 -1.19 -6.03 -21.08
CA ARG A 58 -0.98 -7.03 -22.14
C ARG A 58 0.01 -8.07 -21.63
N THR A 59 -0.45 -9.28 -21.37
CA THR A 59 0.40 -10.39 -20.86
C THR A 59 1.48 -10.81 -21.84
N ALA A 60 1.27 -10.53 -23.13
CA ALA A 60 2.23 -10.71 -24.22
C ALA A 60 3.44 -9.77 -24.15
N TYR A 61 3.26 -8.57 -23.59
CA TYR A 61 4.29 -7.53 -23.55
C TYR A 61 4.44 -7.00 -22.13
N PRO A 62 4.84 -7.85 -21.17
CA PRO A 62 4.92 -7.45 -19.78
C PRO A 62 6.05 -6.43 -19.60
N THR A 63 5.79 -5.47 -18.73
CA THR A 63 6.82 -4.59 -18.18
C THR A 63 6.44 -4.22 -16.76
N PHE A 64 7.42 -3.96 -15.91
CA PHE A 64 7.19 -3.50 -14.55
C PHE A 64 6.90 -2.00 -14.54
N PHE A 65 5.74 -1.63 -14.02
CA PHE A 65 5.34 -0.24 -13.84
C PHE A 65 5.46 0.15 -12.36
N SER A 66 6.04 1.33 -12.09
CA SER A 66 6.13 1.90 -10.72
C SER A 66 5.24 3.11 -10.47
N HIS A 67 4.60 3.66 -11.51
CA HIS A 67 3.81 4.90 -11.44
C HIS A 67 2.32 4.73 -11.76
N LEU A 68 1.87 3.48 -11.94
CA LEU A 68 0.48 3.18 -12.29
C LEU A 68 -0.34 2.61 -11.12
N MET A 69 0.29 2.53 -9.94
CA MET A 69 -0.29 1.94 -8.73
C MET A 69 0.45 2.41 -7.47
N PHE A 70 -0.29 2.58 -6.37
CA PHE A 70 0.27 2.85 -5.04
C PHE A 70 1.23 4.05 -4.99
N THR A 71 0.97 5.05 -5.84
CA THR A 71 1.69 6.32 -5.84
C THR A 71 1.05 7.29 -4.85
N PRO A 72 1.83 8.23 -4.28
CA PRO A 72 1.27 9.24 -3.40
C PRO A 72 0.24 10.10 -4.14
N VAL A 73 -0.95 10.24 -3.57
CA VAL A 73 -2.10 10.95 -4.16
C VAL A 73 -2.76 10.19 -5.29
N GLU A 74 -2.14 9.98 -6.47
CA GLU A 74 -2.91 9.57 -7.65
C GLU A 74 -3.55 8.17 -7.55
N TYR A 75 -2.86 7.22 -6.89
CA TYR A 75 -3.30 5.83 -6.75
C TYR A 75 -3.10 5.31 -5.31
N ASN A 76 -3.56 6.08 -4.32
CA ASN A 76 -3.24 5.88 -2.90
C ASN A 76 -4.22 4.99 -2.10
N TRP A 77 -5.03 4.15 -2.76
CA TRP A 77 -6.02 3.26 -2.13
C TRP A 77 -5.42 1.99 -1.53
N GLY A 78 -6.07 1.45 -0.50
CA GLY A 78 -5.62 0.22 0.19
C GLY A 78 -4.49 0.46 1.20
N ALA A 79 -4.33 1.70 1.66
CA ALA A 79 -3.27 2.14 2.55
C ALA A 79 -1.87 1.65 2.10
N PRO A 80 -1.42 1.95 0.87
CA PRO A 80 -0.08 1.61 0.43
C PRO A 80 0.95 2.21 1.38
N SER A 81 2.04 1.50 1.62
CA SER A 81 3.05 1.99 2.56
C SER A 81 3.78 3.20 1.97
N PRO A 82 3.88 4.32 2.70
CA PRO A 82 4.72 5.45 2.33
C PRO A 82 6.16 5.05 2.08
N ASP A 83 6.64 4.00 2.73
CA ASP A 83 8.02 3.51 2.64
C ASP A 83 8.24 2.55 1.46
N PHE A 84 7.22 2.14 0.73
CA PHE A 84 7.39 1.08 -0.28
C PHE A 84 7.36 1.65 -1.70
N ARG A 85 8.37 1.32 -2.50
CA ARG A 85 8.27 1.46 -3.95
C ARG A 85 7.69 0.16 -4.51
N TYR A 86 6.52 0.29 -5.10
CA TYR A 86 5.83 -0.85 -5.72
C TYR A 86 6.19 -0.91 -7.20
N HIS A 87 6.47 -2.11 -7.69
CA HIS A 87 6.47 -2.40 -9.12
C HIS A 87 5.44 -3.46 -9.40
N TRP A 88 4.79 -3.39 -10.55
CA TRP A 88 3.75 -4.34 -10.89
C TRP A 88 3.70 -4.65 -12.36
N THR A 89 3.32 -5.89 -12.67
CA THR A 89 2.99 -6.30 -14.03
C THR A 89 1.98 -7.44 -14.03
N LYS A 90 1.38 -7.72 -15.19
CA LYS A 90 0.49 -8.85 -15.42
C LYS A 90 1.07 -9.72 -16.53
N ILE A 91 1.16 -11.02 -16.26
CA ILE A 91 1.73 -12.05 -17.13
C ILE A 91 0.75 -13.21 -17.31
N ASP A 92 1.04 -14.07 -18.28
CA ASP A 92 0.37 -15.36 -18.45
C ASP A 92 1.15 -16.43 -17.68
N GLY A 93 0.55 -17.01 -16.63
CA GLY A 93 1.21 -18.04 -15.81
C GLY A 93 1.58 -19.32 -16.55
N ALA A 94 1.10 -19.52 -17.78
CA ALA A 94 1.46 -20.65 -18.62
C ALA A 94 2.76 -20.46 -19.42
N ARG A 95 3.34 -19.25 -19.44
CA ARG A 95 4.55 -18.90 -20.19
C ARG A 95 5.78 -18.81 -19.29
N ASP A 96 6.94 -18.76 -19.92
CA ASP A 96 8.23 -18.58 -19.27
C ASP A 96 8.75 -17.14 -19.46
N TYR A 97 9.30 -16.58 -18.39
CA TYR A 97 9.81 -15.20 -18.36
C TYR A 97 11.19 -15.13 -17.72
N ARG A 98 11.99 -14.20 -18.21
CA ARG A 98 13.20 -13.74 -17.54
C ARG A 98 12.90 -12.48 -16.74
N ILE A 99 13.20 -12.50 -15.45
CA ILE A 99 13.17 -11.33 -14.57
C ILE A 99 14.61 -11.03 -14.16
N TRP A 100 15.08 -9.80 -14.39
CA TRP A 100 16.47 -9.45 -14.14
C TRP A 100 16.64 -8.00 -13.70
N GLY A 101 17.78 -7.70 -13.09
CA GLY A 101 18.09 -6.33 -12.69
C GLY A 101 19.20 -6.22 -11.64
N LYS A 102 19.12 -5.18 -10.81
CA LYS A 102 20.04 -4.92 -9.70
C LYS A 102 19.25 -4.80 -8.41
N ARG A 103 19.72 -5.48 -7.35
CA ARG A 103 19.08 -5.54 -6.04
C ARG A 103 18.98 -4.18 -5.34
N GLY A 104 19.95 -3.29 -5.57
CA GLY A 104 20.05 -2.02 -4.84
C GLY A 104 20.53 -2.21 -3.39
N ASN A 105 20.38 -1.18 -2.56
CA ASN A 105 20.81 -1.18 -1.16
C ASN A 105 19.64 -1.04 -0.16
N THR A 106 18.40 -1.15 -0.64
CA THR A 106 17.21 -1.13 0.21
C THR A 106 17.15 -2.38 1.08
N PRO A 107 16.59 -2.31 2.31
CA PRO A 107 16.56 -3.45 3.24
C PRO A 107 15.83 -4.67 2.71
N TRP A 108 14.85 -4.54 1.81
CA TRP A 108 14.08 -5.68 1.35
C TRP A 108 13.48 -5.48 -0.03
N LEU A 109 13.61 -6.51 -0.88
CA LEU A 109 12.98 -6.59 -2.18
C LEU A 109 12.22 -7.92 -2.29
N HIS A 110 10.91 -7.83 -2.42
CA HIS A 110 10.03 -8.99 -2.40
C HIS A 110 9.15 -9.05 -3.63
N ILE A 111 9.08 -10.20 -4.29
CA ILE A 111 8.23 -10.44 -5.45
C ILE A 111 7.12 -11.41 -5.04
N GLN A 112 5.87 -11.03 -5.30
CA GLN A 112 4.70 -11.86 -5.06
C GLN A 112 4.01 -12.18 -6.39
N ALA A 113 3.73 -13.46 -6.64
CA ALA A 113 2.91 -13.89 -7.76
C ALA A 113 1.52 -14.28 -7.25
N GLN A 114 0.47 -13.74 -7.88
CA GLN A 114 -0.91 -14.02 -7.53
C GLN A 114 -1.70 -14.36 -8.80
N LYS A 115 -2.55 -15.39 -8.73
CA LYS A 115 -3.60 -15.60 -9.72
C LYS A 115 -4.61 -14.48 -9.58
N GLY A 116 -4.99 -13.85 -10.69
CA GLY A 116 -5.89 -12.69 -10.67
C GLY A 116 -5.28 -11.47 -10.01
N TRP A 117 -6.11 -10.47 -9.78
CA TRP A 117 -5.79 -9.26 -9.06
C TRP A 117 -6.72 -9.10 -7.84
N TRP A 118 -6.38 -8.15 -6.97
CA TRP A 118 -7.21 -7.77 -5.83
C TRP A 118 -8.68 -7.58 -6.22
N GLY A 119 -9.52 -8.39 -5.60
CA GLY A 119 -10.96 -8.46 -5.87
C GLY A 119 -11.37 -9.64 -6.73
N ASP A 120 -10.52 -10.17 -7.61
CA ASP A 120 -10.93 -11.31 -8.43
C ASP A 120 -11.36 -12.49 -7.53
N ALA A 121 -12.54 -13.06 -7.81
CA ALA A 121 -13.16 -14.08 -6.95
C ALA A 121 -12.30 -15.35 -6.79
N ASP A 122 -11.35 -15.57 -7.71
CA ASP A 122 -10.40 -16.66 -7.72
C ASP A 122 -8.96 -16.20 -7.42
N GLN A 123 -8.80 -15.05 -6.74
CA GLN A 123 -7.50 -14.56 -6.30
C GLN A 123 -6.82 -15.57 -5.37
N ILE A 124 -5.62 -16.02 -5.75
CA ILE A 124 -4.84 -16.98 -4.96
C ILE A 124 -3.36 -16.58 -5.01
N ASN A 125 -2.68 -16.65 -3.86
CA ASN A 125 -1.23 -16.49 -3.81
C ASN A 125 -0.54 -17.72 -4.44
N ILE A 126 0.19 -17.54 -5.53
CA ILE A 126 0.97 -18.60 -6.19
C ILE A 126 2.29 -18.79 -5.46
N GLY A 127 2.94 -17.68 -5.09
CA GLY A 127 4.20 -17.69 -4.36
C GLY A 127 4.68 -16.31 -3.98
N SER A 128 5.68 -16.27 -3.11
CA SER A 128 6.23 -15.07 -2.50
C SER A 128 7.71 -15.32 -2.25
N TRP A 129 8.56 -14.46 -2.80
CA TRP A 129 10.01 -14.65 -2.82
C TRP A 129 10.71 -13.39 -2.35
N ASP A 130 11.62 -13.57 -1.40
CA ASP A 130 12.63 -12.56 -1.06
C ASP A 130 13.77 -12.69 -2.05
N VAL A 131 14.13 -11.59 -2.73
CA VAL A 131 15.19 -11.62 -3.74
C VAL A 131 16.54 -11.99 -3.12
N ASP A 132 16.74 -11.73 -1.82
CA ASP A 132 17.97 -12.08 -1.10
C ASP A 132 18.12 -13.60 -0.89
N GLN A 133 17.10 -14.42 -1.23
CA GLN A 133 17.18 -15.89 -1.20
C GLN A 133 17.66 -16.50 -2.54
N PHE A 134 17.78 -15.69 -3.59
CA PHE A 134 18.33 -16.12 -4.87
C PHE A 134 19.85 -15.94 -4.92
N ALA A 135 20.50 -16.62 -5.86
CA ALA A 135 21.89 -16.34 -6.18
C ALA A 135 21.99 -14.94 -6.81
N LEU A 136 22.83 -14.09 -6.21
CA LEU A 136 23.16 -12.76 -6.69
C LEU A 136 24.64 -12.73 -7.09
N GLU A 137 24.96 -11.96 -8.12
CA GLU A 137 26.34 -11.62 -8.45
C GLU A 137 26.93 -10.65 -7.41
N ASP A 138 28.25 -10.54 -7.35
CA ASP A 138 28.96 -9.66 -6.38
C ASP A 138 28.52 -8.18 -6.47
N ASP A 139 28.06 -7.73 -7.64
CA ASP A 139 27.59 -6.36 -7.87
C ASP A 139 26.06 -6.18 -7.64
N GLY A 140 25.42 -7.21 -7.06
CA GLY A 140 24.00 -7.25 -6.76
C GLY A 140 23.11 -7.50 -7.98
N THR A 141 23.66 -7.87 -9.13
CA THR A 141 22.88 -8.29 -10.28
C THR A 141 22.21 -9.64 -10.01
N PHE A 142 20.96 -9.77 -10.47
CA PHE A 142 20.20 -11.01 -10.39
C PHE A 142 19.50 -11.32 -11.71
N GLU A 143 19.32 -12.62 -11.96
CA GLU A 143 18.48 -13.17 -13.00
C GLU A 143 17.63 -14.29 -12.39
N ILE A 144 16.34 -14.31 -12.70
CA ILE A 144 15.36 -15.29 -12.21
C ILE A 144 14.52 -15.75 -13.40
N ILE A 145 14.33 -17.06 -13.54
CA ILE A 145 13.36 -17.62 -14.48
C ILE A 145 12.04 -17.84 -13.77
N ALA A 146 10.99 -17.15 -14.22
CA ALA A 146 9.63 -17.38 -13.78
C ALA A 146 8.94 -18.33 -14.76
N SER A 147 8.55 -19.53 -14.32
CA SER A 147 8.05 -20.60 -15.18
C SER A 147 7.08 -21.52 -14.41
N PRO A 148 6.03 -22.07 -15.07
CA PRO A 148 5.21 -23.11 -14.46
C PRO A 148 5.99 -24.42 -14.23
N ASP A 149 7.03 -24.67 -15.02
CA ASP A 149 7.89 -25.84 -14.89
C ASP A 149 9.13 -25.51 -14.05
N GLN A 150 9.68 -26.53 -13.37
CA GLN A 150 10.86 -26.35 -12.54
C GLN A 150 12.09 -26.02 -13.41
N GLN A 151 12.81 -24.96 -13.02
CA GLN A 151 14.01 -24.49 -13.71
C GLN A 151 15.27 -24.67 -12.83
N PRO A 152 16.46 -24.83 -13.43
CA PRO A 152 17.72 -24.81 -12.68
C PRO A 152 18.02 -23.39 -12.16
N GLY A 153 18.74 -23.30 -11.04
CA GLY A 153 19.16 -22.03 -10.45
C GLY A 153 18.00 -21.23 -9.85
N ASN A 154 17.99 -19.92 -10.09
CA ASN A 154 16.98 -19.02 -9.56
C ASN A 154 15.65 -19.21 -10.28
N TRP A 155 14.69 -19.83 -9.60
CA TRP A 155 13.38 -20.15 -10.16
C TRP A 155 12.23 -19.60 -9.32
N MET A 156 11.31 -18.92 -9.99
CA MET A 156 10.00 -18.56 -9.46
C MET A 156 8.91 -19.41 -10.11
N LYS A 157 8.17 -20.15 -9.30
CA LYS A 157 7.05 -20.96 -9.77
C LYS A 157 5.89 -20.08 -10.27
N LEU A 158 5.37 -20.40 -11.45
CA LEU A 158 4.08 -19.91 -11.96
C LEU A 158 3.04 -21.04 -11.96
N ASP A 159 1.80 -20.71 -12.32
CA ASP A 159 0.72 -21.69 -12.48
C ASP A 159 0.16 -21.62 -13.90
N ARG A 160 0.26 -22.74 -14.63
CA ARG A 160 -0.23 -22.87 -16.01
C ARG A 160 -1.74 -22.65 -16.13
N ASN A 161 -2.48 -22.75 -15.02
CA ASN A 161 -3.92 -22.51 -14.96
C ASN A 161 -4.28 -21.06 -14.56
N ALA A 162 -3.28 -20.16 -14.46
CA ALA A 162 -3.44 -18.76 -14.07
C ALA A 162 -2.95 -17.81 -15.18
N PRO A 163 -3.67 -17.70 -16.32
CA PRO A 163 -3.28 -16.84 -17.45
C PRO A 163 -3.37 -15.32 -17.16
N ASN A 164 -3.87 -14.94 -15.98
CA ASN A 164 -4.00 -13.58 -15.48
C ASN A 164 -3.12 -13.36 -14.24
N THR A 165 -1.91 -13.90 -14.22
CA THR A 165 -1.02 -13.81 -13.07
C THR A 165 -0.50 -12.38 -12.89
N CYS A 166 -0.69 -11.83 -11.71
CA CYS A 166 -0.12 -10.58 -11.27
C CYS A 166 1.24 -10.83 -10.60
N LEU A 167 2.25 -10.05 -10.97
CA LEU A 167 3.49 -9.93 -10.20
C LEU A 167 3.51 -8.57 -9.49
N LEU A 168 3.56 -8.59 -8.15
CA LEU A 168 3.68 -7.42 -7.29
C LEU A 168 5.02 -7.43 -6.57
N VAL A 169 5.85 -6.43 -6.86
CA VAL A 169 7.15 -6.20 -6.23
C VAL A 169 7.00 -5.15 -5.15
N ARG A 170 7.55 -5.42 -3.98
CA ARG A 170 7.63 -4.49 -2.85
C ARG A 170 9.10 -4.26 -2.52
N ASP A 171 9.55 -3.02 -2.69
CA ASP A 171 10.89 -2.57 -2.36
C ASP A 171 10.78 -1.60 -1.17
N ILE A 172 11.37 -1.95 -0.02
CA ILE A 172 11.29 -1.12 1.20
C ILE A 172 12.33 -0.02 1.15
N TRP A 173 11.89 1.22 1.15
CA TRP A 173 12.70 2.42 1.30
C TRP A 173 12.39 3.00 2.69
N ASP A 174 13.05 2.51 3.73
CA ASP A 174 12.87 2.99 5.11
C ASP A 174 13.77 4.19 5.42
N GLN A 175 15.06 4.09 5.09
CA GLN A 175 16.00 5.19 4.98
C GLN A 175 15.83 5.82 3.60
N TRP A 176 15.26 7.01 3.52
CA TRP A 176 14.97 7.62 2.24
C TRP A 176 16.17 8.35 1.64
N GLU A 177 17.00 8.99 2.48
CA GLU A 177 18.27 9.59 2.05
C GLU A 177 19.25 8.50 1.59
N GLY A 178 19.89 8.71 0.44
CA GLY A 178 20.96 7.82 -0.05
C GLY A 178 20.52 6.41 -0.50
N ALA A 179 19.25 6.04 -0.34
CA ALA A 179 18.76 4.74 -0.81
C ALA A 179 18.76 4.63 -2.34
N GLU A 180 19.22 3.50 -2.85
CA GLU A 180 19.14 3.09 -4.24
C GLU A 180 18.33 1.81 -4.30
N GLY A 181 17.04 1.92 -4.61
CA GLY A 181 16.19 0.75 -4.77
C GLY A 181 16.45 -0.02 -6.05
N ALA A 182 15.71 -1.10 -6.21
CA ALA A 182 15.96 -2.06 -7.27
C ALA A 182 15.70 -1.49 -8.66
N THR A 183 16.51 -1.90 -9.63
CA THR A 183 16.11 -1.89 -11.04
C THR A 183 15.59 -3.28 -11.36
N ILE A 184 14.40 -3.38 -11.95
CA ILE A 184 13.80 -4.68 -12.27
C ILE A 184 13.14 -4.63 -13.64
N HIS A 185 13.41 -5.67 -14.43
CA HIS A 185 12.97 -5.83 -15.80
C HIS A 185 12.32 -7.20 -15.96
N ILE A 186 11.46 -7.34 -16.97
CA ILE A 186 10.83 -8.60 -17.33
C ILE A 186 10.70 -8.68 -18.85
N GLU A 187 10.90 -9.87 -19.39
CA GLU A 187 10.61 -10.20 -20.78
C GLU A 187 10.17 -11.67 -20.90
N PRO A 188 9.30 -12.01 -21.87
CA PRO A 188 9.01 -13.41 -22.17
C PRO A 188 10.24 -14.08 -22.80
N LEU A 189 10.49 -15.36 -22.51
CA LEU A 189 11.57 -16.12 -23.14
C LEU A 189 11.28 -16.46 -24.60
N GLU A 190 10.00 -16.49 -24.97
CA GLU A 190 9.53 -16.71 -26.34
C GLU A 190 8.50 -15.65 -26.72
N ILE A 191 8.66 -15.06 -27.91
CA ILE A 191 7.65 -14.19 -28.53
C ILE A 191 6.79 -15.06 -29.44
N LEU A 192 5.48 -15.06 -29.21
CA LEU A 192 4.56 -15.92 -29.94
C LEU A 192 3.96 -15.16 -31.15
N PRO A 193 3.75 -15.81 -32.30
CA PRO A 193 3.12 -15.18 -33.48
C PRO A 193 1.74 -14.56 -33.21
N GLU A 194 1.01 -15.08 -32.22
CA GLU A 194 -0.30 -14.62 -31.78
C GLU A 194 -0.27 -13.46 -30.76
N ASP A 195 0.92 -13.06 -30.28
CA ASP A 195 1.06 -11.92 -29.38
C ASP A 195 0.51 -10.66 -30.07
N SER A 196 -0.47 -9.98 -29.43
CA SER A 196 -1.20 -8.87 -30.04
C SER A 196 -1.64 -7.81 -29.03
N LEU A 197 -1.73 -6.56 -29.49
CA LEU A 197 -2.31 -5.44 -28.74
C LEU A 197 -3.83 -5.31 -28.94
N LEU A 198 -4.38 -5.97 -29.95
CA LEU A 198 -5.80 -5.89 -30.30
C LEU A 198 -6.65 -6.58 -29.23
N LEU A 199 -7.78 -5.96 -28.90
CA LEU A 199 -8.76 -6.51 -27.98
C LEU A 199 -9.99 -6.96 -28.75
N SER A 200 -10.55 -8.10 -28.37
CA SER A 200 -11.87 -8.54 -28.82
C SER A 200 -12.99 -7.80 -28.07
N GLU A 201 -14.23 -7.89 -28.54
CA GLU A 201 -15.38 -7.39 -27.78
C GLU A 201 -15.50 -8.10 -26.41
N ASP A 202 -15.26 -9.41 -26.37
CA ASP A 202 -15.26 -10.18 -25.11
C ASP A 202 -14.19 -9.69 -24.13
N ASP A 203 -13.02 -9.28 -24.63
CA ASP A 203 -12.00 -8.65 -23.79
C ASP A 203 -12.47 -7.33 -23.21
N ILE A 204 -13.08 -6.46 -24.02
CA ILE A 204 -13.61 -5.18 -23.55
C ILE A 204 -14.67 -5.40 -22.48
N ASN A 205 -15.63 -6.30 -22.74
CA ASN A 205 -16.69 -6.65 -21.80
C ASN A 205 -16.13 -7.13 -20.45
N ARG A 206 -15.24 -8.11 -20.50
CA ARG A 206 -14.60 -8.69 -19.30
C ARG A 206 -13.79 -7.66 -18.53
N ARG A 207 -13.05 -6.79 -19.21
CA ARG A 207 -12.18 -5.77 -18.58
C ARG A 207 -13.00 -4.65 -17.94
N LEU A 208 -14.04 -4.14 -18.60
CA LEU A 208 -14.96 -3.15 -18.02
C LEU A 208 -15.63 -3.71 -16.75
N MET A 209 -16.13 -4.95 -16.81
CA MET A 209 -16.73 -5.60 -15.66
C MET A 209 -15.72 -5.87 -14.54
N GLY A 210 -14.46 -6.17 -14.87
CA GLY A 210 -13.37 -6.27 -13.90
C GLY A 210 -13.15 -4.97 -13.12
N ILE A 211 -13.19 -3.81 -13.80
CA ILE A 211 -13.09 -2.49 -13.13
C ILE A 211 -14.28 -2.24 -12.20
N ALA A 212 -15.49 -2.48 -12.68
CA ALA A 212 -16.71 -2.32 -11.88
C ALA A 212 -16.68 -3.24 -10.64
N TYR A 213 -16.27 -4.49 -10.83
CA TYR A 213 -16.14 -5.45 -9.75
C TYR A 213 -15.10 -4.98 -8.73
N GLN A 214 -13.89 -4.62 -9.17
CA GLN A 214 -12.82 -4.15 -8.29
C GLN A 214 -13.26 -2.92 -7.48
N THR A 215 -13.95 -1.97 -8.11
CA THR A 215 -14.43 -0.76 -7.45
C THR A 215 -15.36 -1.10 -6.28
N ARG A 216 -16.35 -1.97 -6.51
CA ARG A 216 -17.27 -2.42 -5.45
C ARG A 216 -16.54 -3.23 -4.38
N PHE A 217 -15.73 -4.20 -4.79
CA PHE A 217 -14.99 -5.05 -3.85
C PHE A 217 -14.10 -4.24 -2.93
N SER A 218 -13.33 -3.29 -3.47
CA SER A 218 -12.49 -2.40 -2.67
C SER A 218 -13.34 -1.56 -1.71
N LEU A 219 -14.42 -0.94 -2.20
CA LEU A 219 -15.32 -0.14 -1.36
C LEU A 219 -15.89 -0.96 -0.19
N ASP A 220 -16.49 -2.11 -0.48
CA ASP A 220 -17.10 -3.01 0.51
C ASP A 220 -16.04 -3.48 1.53
N THR A 221 -14.83 -3.78 1.05
CA THR A 221 -13.72 -4.21 1.91
C THR A 221 -13.30 -3.11 2.87
N TRP A 222 -13.11 -1.88 2.39
CA TRP A 222 -12.69 -0.76 3.23
C TRP A 222 -13.77 -0.39 4.25
N MET A 223 -15.03 -0.31 3.81
CA MET A 223 -16.15 -0.03 4.70
C MET A 223 -16.24 -1.06 5.82
N ARG A 224 -16.18 -2.36 5.47
CA ARG A 224 -16.17 -3.46 6.44
C ARG A 224 -14.98 -3.35 7.40
N MET A 225 -13.76 -3.13 6.90
CA MET A 225 -12.58 -3.07 7.76
C MET A 225 -12.60 -1.87 8.72
N ILE A 226 -13.15 -0.73 8.30
CA ILE A 226 -13.33 0.42 9.19
C ILE A 226 -14.37 0.10 10.27
N GLU A 227 -15.50 -0.52 9.89
CA GLU A 227 -16.54 -0.95 10.82
C GLU A 227 -16.03 -1.97 11.83
N GLU A 228 -15.21 -2.94 11.41
CA GLU A 228 -14.60 -3.93 12.30
C GLU A 228 -13.70 -3.30 13.37
N VAL A 229 -12.90 -2.29 13.02
CA VAL A 229 -12.07 -1.58 13.99
C VAL A 229 -12.95 -0.79 14.98
N ASP A 230 -13.96 -0.07 14.48
CA ASP A 230 -14.90 0.70 15.30
C ASP A 230 -15.65 -0.21 16.29
N ASP A 231 -16.11 -1.38 15.83
CA ASP A 231 -16.83 -2.35 16.66
C ASP A 231 -15.90 -3.03 17.68
N ALA A 232 -14.65 -3.32 17.30
CA ALA A 232 -13.71 -4.02 18.18
C ALA A 232 -13.16 -3.12 19.30
N VAL A 233 -12.77 -1.89 18.97
CA VAL A 233 -12.04 -1.01 19.91
C VAL A 233 -12.48 0.46 19.86
N GLY A 234 -13.42 0.84 19.00
CA GLY A 234 -13.85 2.23 18.84
C GLY A 234 -12.73 3.13 18.32
N ARG A 235 -12.55 4.29 18.97
CA ARG A 235 -11.59 5.32 18.55
C ARG A 235 -10.38 5.40 19.46
N ASN A 236 -9.29 5.90 18.89
CA ASN A 236 -8.02 6.21 19.55
C ASN A 236 -7.40 4.99 20.27
N ARG A 237 -7.66 3.76 19.81
CA ARG A 237 -7.08 2.52 20.33
C ARG A 237 -6.70 1.58 19.18
N PHE A 238 -5.56 0.92 19.31
CA PHE A 238 -5.11 -0.07 18.33
C PHE A 238 -5.75 -1.44 18.56
N TRP A 239 -5.96 -2.14 17.46
CA TRP A 239 -6.44 -3.52 17.40
C TRP A 239 -5.65 -4.29 16.36
N LEU A 240 -5.15 -5.48 16.73
CA LEU A 240 -4.55 -6.42 15.79
C LEU A 240 -5.62 -7.45 15.42
N PRO A 241 -6.18 -7.40 14.21
CA PRO A 241 -7.20 -8.34 13.79
C PRO A 241 -6.60 -9.70 13.44
N HIS A 242 -7.39 -10.75 13.58
CA HIS A 242 -7.07 -12.08 13.06
C HIS A 242 -7.45 -12.16 11.57
N GLU A 243 -6.61 -11.60 10.69
CA GLU A 243 -6.88 -11.54 9.24
C GLU A 243 -6.10 -12.59 8.45
N ASP A 244 -6.78 -13.20 7.48
CA ASP A 244 -6.14 -13.99 6.42
C ASP A 244 -5.69 -13.06 5.29
N VAL A 245 -4.47 -12.53 5.42
CA VAL A 245 -3.89 -11.56 4.47
C VAL A 245 -3.74 -12.11 3.04
N SER A 246 -3.81 -13.44 2.86
CA SER A 246 -3.73 -14.07 1.54
C SER A 246 -4.95 -13.76 0.64
N LYS A 247 -6.09 -13.41 1.25
CA LYS A 247 -7.36 -13.14 0.56
C LYS A 247 -7.62 -11.66 0.28
N ILE A 248 -6.79 -10.80 0.86
CA ILE A 248 -6.89 -9.35 0.77
C ILE A 248 -5.51 -8.79 0.45
N GLY A 249 -4.76 -9.41 -0.47
CA GLY A 249 -3.47 -8.94 -1.03
C GLY A 249 -2.41 -8.35 -0.08
N GLY A 250 -2.53 -8.58 1.23
CA GLY A 250 -1.59 -8.15 2.24
C GLY A 250 -0.32 -8.98 2.13
N ASN A 251 0.77 -8.45 2.66
CA ASN A 251 2.00 -9.21 2.69
C ASN A 251 1.90 -10.30 3.78
N PRO A 252 2.12 -11.59 3.47
CA PRO A 252 2.06 -12.66 4.46
C PRO A 252 3.16 -12.57 5.54
N LEU A 253 4.19 -11.76 5.32
CA LEU A 253 5.31 -11.54 6.23
C LEU A 253 5.13 -10.27 7.08
N ALA A 254 3.90 -9.75 7.13
CA ALA A 254 3.55 -8.53 7.85
C ALA A 254 2.39 -8.73 8.82
N ALA A 255 2.43 -8.03 9.94
CA ALA A 255 1.26 -7.80 10.79
C ALA A 255 0.77 -6.36 10.65
N TYR A 256 -0.54 -6.19 10.62
CA TYR A 256 -1.21 -4.91 10.40
C TYR A 256 -2.06 -4.56 11.61
N VAL A 257 -1.57 -3.66 12.47
CA VAL A 257 -2.32 -3.17 13.63
C VAL A 257 -3.08 -1.91 13.23
N LYS A 258 -4.36 -1.85 13.56
CA LYS A 258 -5.31 -0.88 13.01
C LYS A 258 -5.90 -0.01 14.12
N MET A 259 -6.10 1.27 13.83
CA MET A 259 -6.79 2.20 14.74
C MET A 259 -7.61 3.19 13.92
N LEU A 260 -8.79 3.55 14.42
CA LEU A 260 -9.46 4.78 13.99
C LEU A 260 -9.10 5.88 14.97
N TYR A 261 -8.71 7.06 14.49
CA TYR A 261 -8.48 8.23 15.34
C TYR A 261 -9.62 9.24 15.17
N ASP A 262 -9.89 9.98 16.25
CA ASP A 262 -10.80 11.12 16.30
C ASP A 262 -10.23 12.13 17.30
N LEU A 263 -9.80 13.28 16.80
CA LEU A 263 -9.04 14.29 17.52
C LEU A 263 -9.66 15.68 17.36
N LYS A 264 -9.77 16.39 18.48
CA LYS A 264 -10.08 17.84 18.48
C LYS A 264 -8.83 18.66 18.16
N PRO A 265 -8.97 19.95 17.79
CA PRO A 265 -7.84 20.83 17.47
C PRO A 265 -6.75 20.97 18.53
N ASP A 266 -7.08 20.72 19.80
CA ASP A 266 -6.18 20.85 20.95
C ASP A 266 -5.92 19.51 21.64
N ASP A 267 -6.21 18.39 20.98
CA ASP A 267 -5.89 17.05 21.45
C ASP A 267 -4.52 16.60 20.92
N ALA A 268 -3.82 15.78 21.72
CA ALA A 268 -2.67 15.01 21.31
C ALA A 268 -2.86 13.55 21.73
N LEU A 269 -2.70 12.62 20.79
CA LEU A 269 -2.73 11.19 21.08
C LEU A 269 -1.31 10.66 21.12
N ILE A 270 -0.85 10.29 22.31
CA ILE A 270 0.42 9.60 22.49
C ILE A 270 0.21 8.14 22.13
N ILE A 271 1.06 7.61 21.26
CA ILE A 271 1.12 6.21 20.85
C ILE A 271 2.45 5.65 21.34
N GLU A 272 2.40 4.71 22.27
CA GLU A 272 3.58 4.08 22.87
C GLU A 272 3.71 2.64 22.38
N ALA A 273 4.89 2.28 21.90
CA ALA A 273 5.18 0.91 21.45
C ALA A 273 6.56 0.46 21.93
N GLU A 274 6.64 -0.79 22.39
CA GLU A 274 7.90 -1.51 22.48
C GLU A 274 8.30 -2.01 21.09
N ILE A 275 9.57 -1.86 20.72
CA ILE A 275 10.06 -2.30 19.41
C ILE A 275 10.63 -3.72 19.53
N PRO A 276 10.03 -4.72 18.85
CA PRO A 276 10.53 -6.09 18.83
C PRO A 276 11.78 -6.25 17.94
N ASP A 277 12.30 -7.48 17.81
CA ASP A 277 13.29 -7.73 16.76
C ASP A 277 12.55 -7.71 15.42
N VAL A 278 12.89 -6.74 14.57
CA VAL A 278 12.10 -6.42 13.38
C VAL A 278 12.95 -5.80 12.30
N LYS A 279 12.76 -6.25 11.06
CA LYS A 279 13.45 -5.68 9.91
C LYS A 279 12.94 -4.28 9.57
N HIS A 280 11.63 -4.10 9.59
CA HIS A 280 10.99 -2.81 9.33
C HIS A 280 9.66 -2.67 10.07
N TRP A 281 9.44 -1.48 10.65
CA TRP A 281 8.15 -1.08 11.18
C TRP A 281 7.82 0.34 10.76
N SER A 282 6.53 0.62 10.64
CA SER A 282 6.04 1.97 10.34
C SER A 282 4.65 2.21 10.89
N LEU A 283 4.36 3.46 11.22
CA LEU A 283 3.03 4.00 11.42
C LEU A 283 2.71 4.93 10.25
N GLN A 284 1.53 4.79 9.67
CA GLN A 284 1.02 5.73 8.66
C GLN A 284 -0.44 6.06 8.90
N LEU A 285 -0.88 7.18 8.32
CA LEU A 285 -2.28 7.57 8.28
C LEU A 285 -2.92 7.37 6.90
N ALA A 286 -4.23 7.13 6.91
CA ALA A 286 -5.11 7.18 5.76
C ALA A 286 -6.49 7.71 6.17
N ASP A 287 -7.34 8.05 5.22
CA ASP A 287 -8.76 8.28 5.49
C ASP A 287 -9.55 6.96 5.63
N TYR A 288 -10.86 7.07 5.86
CA TYR A 288 -11.72 5.89 5.99
C TYR A 288 -11.93 5.10 4.69
N PHE A 289 -11.63 5.68 3.52
CA PHE A 289 -11.61 4.97 2.24
C PHE A 289 -10.24 4.32 1.96
N TYR A 290 -9.39 4.19 3.00
CA TYR A 290 -8.04 3.62 2.91
C TYR A 290 -7.13 4.40 1.95
N GLN A 291 -7.37 5.71 1.78
CA GLN A 291 -6.51 6.57 0.98
C GLN A 291 -5.39 7.14 1.85
N THR A 292 -4.14 6.78 1.55
CA THR A 292 -2.99 7.24 2.34
C THR A 292 -2.85 8.76 2.28
N THR A 293 -2.76 9.41 3.43
CA THR A 293 -2.62 10.87 3.51
C THR A 293 -1.25 11.31 2.97
N ASP A 294 -1.13 12.58 2.57
CA ASP A 294 0.05 13.06 1.83
C ASP A 294 1.33 13.10 2.68
N TYR A 295 2.11 12.02 2.59
CA TYR A 295 3.40 11.87 3.27
C TYR A 295 4.56 12.63 2.60
N ARG A 296 4.32 13.37 1.50
CA ARG A 296 5.36 14.16 0.82
C ARG A 296 5.54 15.53 1.44
N PHE A 297 4.43 16.16 1.78
CA PHE A 297 4.38 17.52 2.32
C PHE A 297 4.04 17.54 3.82
N HIS A 298 3.53 16.43 4.35
CA HIS A 298 3.23 16.25 5.76
C HIS A 298 4.02 15.08 6.33
N GLN A 299 4.35 15.14 7.62
CA GLN A 299 4.88 13.99 8.35
C GLN A 299 3.72 13.09 8.78
N SER A 300 2.95 12.56 7.82
CA SER A 300 1.79 11.71 8.08
C SER A 300 2.13 10.22 8.25
N SER A 301 3.43 9.92 8.30
CA SER A 301 3.98 8.61 8.57
C SER A 301 5.36 8.72 9.23
N ILE A 302 5.76 7.65 9.92
CA ILE A 302 7.06 7.52 10.56
C ILE A 302 7.46 6.04 10.64
N ASN A 303 8.75 5.75 10.52
CA ASN A 303 9.28 4.39 10.50
C ASN A 303 10.50 4.20 11.40
N ASN A 304 11.02 2.97 11.44
CA ASN A 304 12.17 2.55 12.24
C ASN A 304 13.50 3.30 11.98
N LYS A 305 13.65 4.00 10.86
CA LYS A 305 14.83 4.83 10.53
C LYS A 305 14.63 6.32 10.83
N GLN A 306 13.37 6.74 10.99
CA GLN A 306 13.00 8.13 11.21
C GLN A 306 12.67 8.43 12.68
N ALA A 307 12.16 7.44 13.42
CA ALA A 307 11.75 7.61 14.80
C ALA A 307 12.94 7.69 15.76
N VAL A 308 12.81 8.57 16.75
CA VAL A 308 13.68 8.63 17.93
C VAL A 308 13.15 7.63 18.96
N VAL A 309 14.00 6.70 19.39
CA VAL A 309 13.70 5.78 20.48
C VAL A 309 14.08 6.45 21.80
N ASP A 310 13.19 6.41 22.78
CA ASP A 310 13.41 6.97 24.11
C ASP A 310 14.43 6.14 24.90
N THR A 311 14.95 6.69 26.00
CA THR A 311 16.00 6.03 26.79
C THR A 311 15.55 4.73 27.47
N ASP A 312 14.24 4.52 27.62
CA ASP A 312 13.63 3.29 28.13
C ASP A 312 13.43 2.22 27.04
N GLY A 313 13.89 2.48 25.80
CA GLY A 313 13.82 1.56 24.67
C GLY A 313 12.47 1.52 23.96
N LYS A 314 11.51 2.37 24.37
CA LYS A 314 10.21 2.51 23.72
C LYS A 314 10.22 3.61 22.67
N VAL A 315 9.28 3.54 21.75
CA VAL A 315 8.98 4.64 20.83
C VAL A 315 7.66 5.28 21.27
N ARG A 316 7.68 6.60 21.46
CA ARG A 316 6.50 7.41 21.70
C ARG A 316 6.27 8.34 20.53
N ILE A 317 5.16 8.14 19.83
CA ILE A 317 4.72 8.97 18.70
C ILE A 317 3.57 9.85 19.18
N VAL A 318 3.56 11.11 18.76
CA VAL A 318 2.46 12.03 19.04
C VAL A 318 1.69 12.29 17.76
N LEU A 319 0.43 11.82 17.71
CA LEU A 319 -0.51 12.16 16.65
C LEU A 319 -1.32 13.39 17.08
N SER A 320 -1.23 14.47 16.31
CA SER A 320 -1.97 15.72 16.58
C SER A 320 -2.12 16.57 15.32
N ILE A 321 -3.14 17.44 15.30
CA ILE A 321 -3.39 18.35 14.18
C ILE A 321 -2.33 19.45 14.11
N LYS A 322 -1.88 19.96 15.26
CA LYS A 322 -0.85 21.00 15.36
C LYS A 322 0.48 20.37 15.75
N ASP A 323 1.58 20.86 15.20
CA ASP A 323 2.93 20.43 15.56
C ASP A 323 3.20 20.73 17.05
N PRO A 324 3.42 19.71 17.89
CA PRO A 324 3.72 19.90 19.31
C PRO A 324 5.20 20.23 19.58
N GLY A 325 6.05 20.24 18.56
CA GLY A 325 7.49 20.47 18.70
C GLY A 325 8.24 19.26 19.27
N VAL A 326 7.80 18.03 18.95
CA VAL A 326 8.50 16.78 19.33
C VAL A 326 9.02 16.03 18.10
N PRO A 327 10.07 15.20 18.21
CA PRO A 327 10.65 14.51 17.05
C PRO A 327 9.65 13.60 16.33
N ASN A 328 9.03 12.70 17.10
CA ASN A 328 8.10 11.68 16.62
C ASN A 328 6.67 12.24 16.50
N TRP A 329 6.50 13.38 15.85
CA TRP A 329 5.16 13.89 15.55
C TRP A 329 4.61 13.20 14.30
N VAL A 330 3.31 12.92 14.26
CA VAL A 330 2.59 12.53 13.05
C VAL A 330 1.45 13.53 12.80
N ASP A 331 1.49 14.15 11.63
CA ASP A 331 0.54 15.17 11.19
C ASP A 331 -0.69 14.51 10.56
N THR A 332 -1.88 14.84 11.05
CA THR A 332 -3.14 14.34 10.49
C THR A 332 -3.46 14.91 9.11
N SER A 333 -2.64 15.84 8.59
CA SER A 333 -2.79 16.44 7.26
C SER A 333 -4.14 17.14 7.08
N GLY A 334 -4.67 17.71 8.17
CA GLY A 334 -5.96 18.41 8.19
C GLY A 334 -7.18 17.51 8.40
N PHE A 335 -7.02 16.20 8.54
CA PHE A 335 -8.11 15.28 8.88
C PHE A 335 -8.28 15.20 10.41
N PRO A 336 -9.42 15.63 11.00
CA PRO A 336 -9.64 15.48 12.44
C PRO A 336 -9.92 14.03 12.84
N GLU A 337 -10.39 13.24 11.89
CA GLU A 337 -10.73 11.82 12.06
C GLU A 337 -10.17 11.01 10.89
N GLY A 338 -9.83 9.75 11.12
CA GLY A 338 -9.25 8.90 10.08
C GLY A 338 -8.77 7.55 10.57
N TYR A 339 -7.97 6.89 9.75
CA TYR A 339 -7.42 5.58 10.00
C TYR A 339 -5.90 5.66 10.17
N ALA A 340 -5.38 4.91 11.14
CA ALA A 340 -3.96 4.75 11.39
C ALA A 340 -3.60 3.27 11.35
N GLN A 341 -2.47 2.96 10.72
CA GLN A 341 -2.02 1.58 10.58
C GLN A 341 -0.56 1.45 10.93
N TRP A 342 -0.31 0.60 11.92
CA TRP A 342 1.01 0.13 12.27
C TRP A 342 1.35 -1.14 11.48
N ARG A 343 2.57 -1.23 10.97
CA ARG A 343 3.09 -2.39 10.26
C ARG A 343 4.29 -2.96 10.99
N TRP A 344 4.30 -4.27 11.16
CA TRP A 344 5.48 -5.03 11.58
C TRP A 344 5.86 -5.96 10.42
N TYR A 345 7.01 -5.77 9.80
CA TYR A 345 7.51 -6.64 8.73
C TYR A 345 8.68 -7.47 9.22
N LEU A 346 8.62 -8.79 9.00
CA LEU A 346 9.69 -9.72 9.35
C LEU A 346 10.10 -9.54 10.82
N SER A 347 9.11 -9.62 11.71
CA SER A 347 9.28 -9.48 13.15
C SER A 347 9.03 -10.80 13.87
N ASP A 348 9.70 -10.97 15.01
CA ASP A 348 9.53 -12.12 15.90
C ASP A 348 8.20 -12.10 16.67
N ARG A 349 7.63 -10.91 16.90
CA ARG A 349 6.35 -10.72 17.59
C ARG A 349 5.65 -9.43 17.14
N PHE A 350 4.37 -9.28 17.48
CA PHE A 350 3.54 -8.16 17.02
C PHE A 350 2.88 -7.42 18.19
N PRO A 351 3.63 -6.60 18.95
CA PRO A 351 3.05 -5.79 20.02
C PRO A 351 1.98 -4.86 19.47
N VAL A 352 0.89 -4.69 20.23
CA VAL A 352 -0.17 -3.72 19.92
C VAL A 352 0.19 -2.42 20.64
N PRO A 353 0.39 -1.28 19.94
CA PRO A 353 0.73 -0.02 20.59
C PRO A 353 -0.37 0.44 21.55
N GLU A 354 0.04 0.97 22.70
CA GLU A 354 -0.86 1.61 23.65
C GLU A 354 -1.07 3.07 23.30
N THR A 355 -2.22 3.63 23.69
CA THR A 355 -2.58 5.00 23.37
C THR A 355 -3.06 5.79 24.58
N LYS A 356 -2.74 7.08 24.61
CA LYS A 356 -3.19 8.01 25.65
C LYS A 356 -3.53 9.36 25.05
N LEU A 357 -4.82 9.71 25.08
CA LEU A 357 -5.31 11.02 24.66
C LEU A 357 -5.09 12.04 25.78
N VAL A 358 -4.44 13.17 25.47
CA VAL A 358 -4.13 14.23 26.42
C VAL A 358 -4.38 15.60 25.78
N PRO A 359 -4.64 16.66 26.57
CA PRO A 359 -4.60 18.03 26.05
C PRO A 359 -3.21 18.34 25.50
N LEU A 360 -3.15 18.93 24.30
CA LEU A 360 -1.91 19.33 23.65
C LEU A 360 -1.06 20.25 24.55
N ALA A 361 -1.72 21.11 25.33
CA ALA A 361 -1.07 22.04 26.26
C ALA A 361 -0.32 21.35 27.43
N SER A 362 -0.70 20.12 27.79
CA SER A 362 -0.05 19.33 28.85
C SER A 362 0.75 18.15 28.30
N LEU A 363 0.96 18.08 26.98
CA LEU A 363 1.63 16.94 26.33
C LEU A 363 3.01 16.65 26.92
N ARG A 364 3.81 17.68 27.21
CA ARG A 364 5.18 17.51 27.73
C ARG A 364 5.21 16.80 29.09
N ASP A 365 4.19 16.98 29.92
CA ASP A 365 4.09 16.32 31.23
C ASP A 365 3.84 14.81 31.12
N HIS A 366 3.54 14.33 29.92
CA HIS A 366 3.27 12.93 29.61
C HIS A 366 4.36 12.27 28.76
N LEU A 367 5.44 12.99 28.43
CA LEU A 367 6.58 12.47 27.69
C LEU A 367 7.82 12.41 28.60
N PRO A 368 8.82 11.57 28.26
CA PRO A 368 10.09 11.56 28.99
C PRO A 368 10.71 12.97 29.06
N PRO A 369 11.26 13.40 30.23
CA PRO A 369 11.83 14.75 30.39
C PRO A 369 12.93 15.09 29.37
N GLU A 370 13.63 14.08 28.86
CA GLU A 370 14.69 14.16 27.87
C GLU A 370 14.19 14.27 26.42
N THR A 371 12.87 14.19 26.18
CA THR A 371 12.30 14.32 24.84
C THR A 371 12.82 15.61 24.19
N PRO A 372 13.47 15.55 23.02
CA PRO A 372 13.99 16.74 22.36
C PRO A 372 12.88 17.74 22.00
N ILE A 373 13.24 19.01 21.88
CA ILE A 373 12.38 20.05 21.30
C ILE A 373 12.76 20.17 19.83
N VAL A 374 11.76 20.16 18.95
CA VAL A 374 11.90 20.47 17.53
C VAL A 374 11.34 21.87 17.30
N THR A 375 12.19 22.75 16.80
CA THR A 375 11.83 24.12 16.41
C THR A 375 11.03 24.14 15.10
N PRO A 376 10.26 25.20 14.82
CA PRO A 376 9.60 25.38 13.53
C PRO A 376 10.57 25.33 12.34
N GLU A 377 11.78 25.86 12.49
CA GLU A 377 12.83 25.83 11.48
C GLU A 377 13.33 24.41 11.21
N GLU A 378 13.59 23.62 12.25
CA GLU A 378 13.96 22.21 12.14
C GLU A 378 12.83 21.39 11.51
N ARG A 379 11.57 21.62 11.91
CA ARG A 379 10.41 20.96 11.29
C ARG A 379 10.35 21.26 9.80
N LYS A 380 10.48 22.53 9.42
CA LYS A 380 10.45 22.96 8.02
C LYS A 380 11.58 22.29 7.22
N ALA A 381 12.77 22.19 7.78
CA ALA A 381 13.89 21.49 7.16
C ALA A 381 13.59 19.99 6.97
N ALA A 382 13.04 19.32 7.99
CA ALA A 382 12.66 17.92 7.93
C ALA A 382 11.59 17.64 6.86
N LEU A 383 10.56 18.50 6.75
CA LEU A 383 9.52 18.37 5.72
C LEU A 383 10.09 18.61 4.31
N LEU A 384 11.04 19.54 4.15
CA LEU A 384 11.70 19.76 2.87
C LEU A 384 12.57 18.56 2.46
N ALA A 385 13.31 17.96 3.40
CA ALA A 385 14.08 16.74 3.16
C ALA A 385 13.17 15.60 2.71
N ARG A 386 12.09 15.32 3.46
CA ARG A 386 11.07 14.32 3.12
C ARG A 386 10.49 14.53 1.71
N ARG A 387 10.11 15.77 1.36
CA ARG A 387 9.62 16.10 0.01
C ARG A 387 10.65 15.74 -1.07
N ASN A 388 11.90 16.16 -0.89
CA ASN A 388 12.97 15.95 -1.87
C ASN A 388 13.29 14.47 -2.05
N GLU A 389 13.30 13.71 -0.95
CA GLU A 389 13.56 12.28 -0.96
C GLU A 389 12.46 11.48 -1.65
N VAL A 390 11.19 11.82 -1.40
CA VAL A 390 10.08 11.19 -2.12
C VAL A 390 10.14 11.54 -3.62
N GLY A 391 10.43 12.80 -3.97
CA GLY A 391 10.67 13.21 -5.35
C GLY A 391 11.76 12.37 -6.03
N ARG A 392 12.89 12.17 -5.35
CA ARG A 392 13.99 11.32 -5.84
C ARG A 392 13.58 9.86 -6.02
N ARG A 393 12.84 9.27 -5.06
CA ARG A 393 12.37 7.87 -5.14
C ARG A 393 11.49 7.64 -6.36
N PHE A 394 10.59 8.58 -6.64
CA PHE A 394 9.68 8.50 -7.79
C PHE A 394 10.24 9.17 -9.06
N ARG A 395 11.47 9.72 -9.02
CA ARG A 395 12.13 10.40 -10.15
C ARG A 395 11.29 11.54 -10.77
N VAL A 396 10.64 12.34 -9.91
CA VAL A 396 9.79 13.48 -10.28
C VAL A 396 10.34 14.81 -9.77
#